data_AF-A0A659XYE8-F1
#
_entry.id   AF-A0A659XYE8-F1
#
_cell.length_a   1.000
_cell.length_b   1.000
_cell.length_c   1.000
_cell.angle_alpha   90.00
_cell.angle_beta   90.00
_cell.angle_gamma   90.00
#
_symmetry.space_group_name_H-M   'P 1'
#
loop_
_entity.id
_entity.type
_entity.pdbx_description
1 polymer ?
#
loop_
_entity_poly.entity_id
_entity_poly.type
_entity_poly.pdbx_seq_one_letter_code
_entity_poly.pdbx_strand_id
1 'polypeptide(L)' 'AMGCTIRSQLGLDLGATCDELGNLVVDAHQRTVVPGLYAAGDVVNEINQIAVAFGHASIAATDMHNYLDDTKC' A
#
# COMPACT_ATOMS: atom_id res chain seq x y z
N ALA A 1 22.51 8.15 -9.90
CA ALA A 1 21.07 8.01 -10.18
C ALA A 1 20.37 9.31 -9.80
N MET A 2 19.46 9.82 -10.62
CA MET A 2 18.56 10.91 -10.22
C MET A 2 17.55 10.29 -9.24
N GLY A 3 17.39 10.85 -8.04
CA GLY A 3 16.51 10.27 -7.02
C GLY A 3 15.08 10.05 -7.53
N CYS A 4 14.42 8.97 -7.08
CA CYS A 4 13.01 8.73 -7.34
C CYS A 4 12.19 9.41 -6.23
N THR A 5 11.19 10.21 -6.61
CA THR A 5 10.25 10.79 -5.64
C THR A 5 9.09 9.83 -5.42
N ILE A 6 8.93 9.34 -4.19
CA ILE A 6 7.80 8.50 -3.82
C ILE A 6 6.54 9.35 -3.78
N ARG A 7 5.46 8.86 -4.39
CA ARG A 7 4.18 9.59 -4.52
C ARG A 7 3.19 9.22 -3.41
N SER A 8 3.63 9.34 -2.16
CA SER A 8 2.84 8.94 -0.98
C SER A 8 1.85 10.00 -0.49
N GLN A 9 1.89 11.23 -1.02
CA GLN A 9 1.09 12.37 -0.52
C GLN A 9 -0.42 12.07 -0.43
N LEU A 10 -1.01 11.41 -1.43
CA LEU A 10 -2.43 11.05 -1.39
C LEU A 10 -2.76 10.13 -0.21
N GLY A 11 -1.88 9.18 0.12
CA GLY A 11 -2.06 8.32 1.28
C GLY A 11 -1.94 9.08 2.59
N LEU A 12 -0.97 10.01 2.68
CA LEU A 12 -0.79 10.87 3.86
C LEU A 12 -2.00 11.78 4.09
N ASP A 13 -2.56 12.36 3.02
CA ASP A 13 -3.76 13.21 3.09
C ASP A 13 -5.00 12.42 3.57
N LEU A 14 -5.00 11.09 3.36
CA LEU A 14 -6.03 10.17 3.85
C LEU A 14 -5.73 9.62 5.26
N GLY A 15 -4.60 10.00 5.87
CA GLY A 15 -4.22 9.61 7.24
C GLY A 15 -3.29 8.40 7.34
N ALA A 16 -2.78 7.88 6.23
CA ALA A 16 -1.73 6.85 6.26
C ALA A 16 -0.40 7.42 6.78
N THR A 17 0.54 6.54 7.11
CA THR A 17 1.89 6.90 7.53
C THR A 17 2.92 6.47 6.50
N CYS A 18 4.08 7.15 6.49
CA CYS A 18 5.22 6.76 5.68
C CYS A 18 6.48 6.54 6.54
N ASP A 19 7.44 5.80 6.00
CA ASP A 19 8.78 5.66 6.57
C ASP A 19 9.65 6.90 6.32
N GLU A 20 10.89 6.88 6.82
CA GLU A 20 11.85 7.99 6.67
C GLU A 20 12.22 8.28 5.21
N LEU A 21 12.03 7.31 4.30
CA LEU A 21 12.30 7.47 2.88
C LEU A 21 11.07 8.00 2.12
N GLY A 22 9.88 7.94 2.72
CA GLY A 22 8.62 8.39 2.16
C GLY A 22 7.73 7.29 1.62
N ASN A 23 8.09 6.01 1.80
CA ASN A 23 7.24 4.87 1.43
C ASN A 23 6.06 4.76 2.38
N LEU A 24 4.85 4.50 1.88
CA LEU A 24 3.72 4.17 2.74
C LEU A 24 4.01 2.89 3.54
N VAL A 25 3.74 2.95 4.84
CA VAL A 25 3.89 1.80 5.73
C VAL A 25 2.66 0.91 5.59
N VAL A 26 2.89 -0.36 5.29
CA VAL A 26 1.84 -1.38 5.16
C VAL A 26 2.21 -2.66 5.90
N ASP A 27 1.20 -3.47 6.22
CA ASP A 27 1.39 -4.82 6.74
C ASP A 27 1.55 -5.87 5.62
N ALA A 28 1.62 -7.16 6.01
CA ALA A 28 1.75 -8.28 5.08
C ALA A 28 0.55 -8.44 4.12
N HIS A 29 -0.60 -7.83 4.43
CA HIS A 29 -1.80 -7.78 3.59
C HIS A 29 -1.89 -6.50 2.76
N GLN A 30 -0.85 -5.67 2.78
CA GLN A 30 -0.80 -4.37 2.10
C GLN A 30 -1.77 -3.33 2.67
N ARG A 31 -2.21 -3.53 3.93
CA ARG A 31 -3.07 -2.59 4.65
C ARG A 31 -2.24 -1.45 5.22
N THR A 32 -2.73 -0.23 5.09
CA THR A 32 -2.20 0.91 5.85
C THR A 32 -2.78 0.91 7.27
N VAL A 33 -2.35 1.87 8.10
CA VAL A 33 -2.96 2.11 9.41
C VAL A 33 -4.41 2.63 9.33
N VAL A 34 -4.85 3.12 8.17
CA VAL A 34 -6.22 3.60 7.95
C VAL A 34 -7.09 2.41 7.50
N PRO A 35 -8.15 2.05 8.25
CA PRO A 35 -9.02 0.93 7.88
C PRO A 35 -9.61 1.10 6.48
N GLY A 36 -9.53 0.05 5.66
CA GLY A 36 -10.01 0.06 4.28
C GLY A 36 -9.09 0.75 3.28
N LEU A 37 -7.98 1.35 3.70
CA LEU A 37 -6.98 1.95 2.82
C LEU A 37 -5.74 1.04 2.69
N TYR A 38 -5.37 0.76 1.46
CA TYR A 38 -4.26 -0.13 1.09
C TYR A 38 -3.29 0.60 0.18
N ALA A 39 -2.05 0.10 0.12
CA ALA A 39 -1.03 0.60 -0.79
C ALA A 39 -0.19 -0.55 -1.37
N ALA A 40 0.22 -0.45 -2.63
CA ALA A 40 0.92 -1.50 -3.35
C ALA A 40 1.89 -0.93 -4.39
N GLY A 41 2.88 -1.71 -4.80
CA GLY A 41 3.93 -1.31 -5.75
C GLY A 41 4.93 -0.29 -5.18
N ASP A 42 5.56 0.50 -6.05
CA ASP A 42 6.67 1.41 -5.74
C ASP A 42 6.37 2.51 -4.69
N VAL A 43 5.13 2.63 -4.22
CA VAL A 43 4.76 3.54 -3.13
C VAL A 43 4.97 2.93 -1.75
N VAL A 44 5.17 1.61 -1.67
CA VAL A 44 5.53 0.88 -0.44
C VAL A 44 6.98 0.41 -0.51
N ASN A 45 7.58 0.13 0.64
CA ASN A 45 9.02 -0.18 0.74
C ASN A 45 9.32 -1.60 0.22
N GLU A 46 9.73 -1.71 -1.04
CA GLU A 46 10.21 -2.93 -1.67
C GLU A 46 11.01 -2.62 -2.96
N ILE A 47 11.41 -3.66 -3.70
CA ILE A 47 12.08 -3.50 -5.00
C ILE A 47 11.09 -3.01 -6.07
N ASN A 48 11.44 -1.92 -6.77
CA ASN A 48 10.68 -1.34 -7.90
C ASN A 48 10.70 -2.24 -9.14
N GLN A 49 9.90 -3.31 -9.12
CA GLN A 49 9.72 -4.27 -10.21
C GLN A 49 8.24 -4.53 -10.47
N ILE A 50 7.86 -4.63 -11.74
CA ILE A 50 6.47 -4.89 -12.16
C ILE A 50 5.91 -6.16 -11.51
N ALA A 51 6.70 -7.23 -11.43
CA ALA A 51 6.28 -8.50 -10.81
C ALA A 51 5.97 -8.34 -9.31
N VAL A 52 6.80 -7.56 -8.59
CA VAL A 52 6.60 -7.26 -7.17
C VAL A 52 5.34 -6.43 -6.97
N ALA A 53 5.17 -5.36 -7.76
CA ALA A 53 3.98 -4.51 -7.72
C ALA A 53 2.69 -5.30 -8.01
N PHE A 54 2.73 -6.23 -8.97
CA PHE A 54 1.59 -7.09 -9.27
C PHE A 54 1.27 -8.07 -8.13
N GLY A 55 2.30 -8.61 -7.48
CA GLY A 55 2.15 -9.43 -6.26
C GLY A 55 1.48 -8.66 -5.14
N HIS A 56 1.96 -7.44 -4.84
CA HIS A 56 1.34 -6.55 -3.86
C HIS A 56 -0.13 -6.27 -4.17
N ALA A 57 -0.44 -5.92 -5.42
CA ALA A 57 -1.82 -5.67 -5.85
C ALA A 57 -2.71 -6.90 -5.67
N SER A 58 -2.19 -8.11 -5.94
CA SER A 58 -2.93 -9.36 -5.79
C SER A 58 -3.25 -9.66 -4.33
N ILE A 59 -2.30 -9.43 -3.42
CA ILE A 59 -2.49 -9.59 -1.97
C ILE A 59 -3.53 -8.58 -1.48
N ALA A 60 -3.34 -7.29 -1.81
CA ALA A 60 -4.24 -6.22 -1.41
C ALA A 60 -5.69 -6.48 -1.88
N ALA A 61 -5.88 -6.84 -3.14
CA ALA A 61 -7.21 -7.08 -3.70
C ALA A 61 -7.91 -8.29 -3.06
N THR A 62 -7.17 -9.37 -2.77
CA THR A 62 -7.70 -10.54 -2.07
C THR A 62 -8.19 -10.15 -0.68
N ASP A 63 -7.40 -9.33 0.02
CA ASP A 63 -7.72 -8.90 1.36
C ASP A 63 -8.90 -7.91 1.40
N MET A 64 -8.95 -6.95 0.46
CA MET A 64 -10.08 -6.04 0.28
C MET A 64 -11.39 -6.80 0.06
N HIS A 65 -11.36 -7.86 -0.75
CA HIS A 65 -12.53 -8.67 -1.02
C HIS A 65 -13.09 -9.29 0.26
N ASN A 66 -12.23 -9.90 1.07
CA ASN A 66 -12.61 -10.50 2.36
C ASN A 66 -13.12 -9.43 3.34
N TYR A 67 -12.42 -8.29 3.43
CA TYR A 67 -12.80 -7.17 4.31
C TYR A 67 -14.21 -6.65 4.00
N LEU A 68 -14.54 -6.48 2.71
CA LEU A 68 -15.85 -6.00 2.28
C LEU A 68 -16.97 -7.03 2.46
N ASP A 69 -16.66 -8.32 2.41
CA ASP A 69 -17.64 -9.38 2.68
C ASP A 69 -17.95 -9.48 4.18
N ASP A 70 -16.94 -9.36 5.04
CA ASP A 70 -17.12 -9.35 6.50
C ASP A 70 -17.92 -8.11 6.98
N THR A 71 -17.84 -6.99 6.26
CA THR A 71 -18.55 -5.75 6.59
C THR A 71 -20.06 -5.80 6.28
N LYS A 72 -20.56 -6.87 5.64
CA LYS A 72 -21.99 -7.01 5.28
C LYS A 72 -22.89 -7.56 6.40
N CYS A 73 -22.33 -7.88 7.58
CA CYS A 73 -23.09 -8.34 8.75
C CYS A 73 -23.39 -7.22 9.74
#